data_AF-A0A1J4VGG8-F1
#
_entry.id   AF-A0A1J4VGG8-F1
#
_cell.length_a   1.000
_cell.length_b   1.000
_cell.length_c   1.000
_cell.angle_alpha   90.00
_cell.angle_beta   90.00
_cell.angle_gamma   90.00
#
_symmetry.space_group_name_H-M   'P 1'
#
loop_
_entity.id
_entity.type
_entity.pdbx_description
1 polymer ?
#
loop_
_entity_poly.entity_id
_entity_poly.type
_entity_poly.pdbx_seq_one_letter_code
_entity_poly.pdbx_strand_id
1 'polypeptide(L)'
;MIVSKKIVLRFPSTLVHQPIVYRLVKDYNLSFNILKASVTPNEEGLLVLELTGKEKDYQRGIDYLIHLKIKIQPLSKDVRRDEDKCTHCGLCVEICPTEAFVLDRKTRKVDFYKDKCIACELCIKICPPRAMELHF
;
A
#
# COMPACT_ATOMS: atom_id res chain seq x y z
N MET A 1 8.77 20.89 -1.36
CA MET A 1 7.45 20.27 -1.55
C MET A 1 7.30 19.17 -0.51
N ILE A 2 6.12 19.04 0.10
CA ILE A 2 5.76 17.92 0.98
C ILE A 2 5.20 16.82 0.10
N VAL A 3 5.55 15.56 0.41
CA VAL A 3 5.00 14.38 -0.26
C VAL A 3 4.38 13.44 0.75
N SER A 4 3.34 12.73 0.29
CA SER A 4 2.77 11.55 0.95
C SER A 4 2.79 10.39 -0.03
N LYS A 5 3.40 9.26 0.35
CA LYS A 5 3.54 8.07 -0.50
C LYS A 5 3.21 6.80 0.30
N LYS A 6 2.34 5.97 -0.27
CA LYS A 6 2.00 4.65 0.26
C LYS A 6 3.00 3.61 -0.25
N ILE A 7 3.72 2.98 0.65
CA ILE A 7 4.77 2.01 0.36
C ILE A 7 4.56 0.72 1.13
N VAL A 8 5.12 -0.35 0.58
CA VAL A 8 5.20 -1.66 1.20
C VAL A 8 6.66 -1.95 1.50
N LEU A 9 6.93 -2.30 2.75
CA LEU A 9 8.23 -2.67 3.27
C LEU A 9 8.23 -4.17 3.59
N ARG A 10 9.19 -4.91 3.04
CA ARG A 10 9.48 -6.29 3.45
C ARG A 10 10.77 -6.34 4.24
N PHE A 11 10.65 -6.73 5.50
CA PHE A 11 11.76 -6.88 6.42
C PHE A 11 12.26 -8.31 6.38
N PRO A 12 13.56 -8.55 6.18
CA PRO A 12 14.12 -9.86 6.48
C PRO A 12 13.97 -10.17 7.98
N SER A 13 13.87 -11.46 8.33
CA SER A 13 13.65 -11.91 9.72
C SER A 13 14.69 -11.37 10.71
N THR A 14 15.92 -11.10 10.26
CA THR A 14 17.02 -10.52 11.06
C THR A 14 16.77 -9.08 11.51
N LEU A 15 15.87 -8.36 10.85
CA LEU A 15 15.62 -6.93 11.09
C LEU A 15 14.31 -6.67 11.86
N VAL A 16 13.48 -7.69 12.09
CA VAL A 16 12.15 -7.55 12.72
C VAL A 16 12.23 -6.95 14.14
N HIS A 17 13.33 -7.19 14.86
CA HIS A 17 13.52 -6.68 16.22
C HIS A 17 14.14 -5.28 16.29
N GLN A 18 14.44 -4.66 15.14
CA GLN A 18 15.08 -3.34 15.09
C GLN A 18 14.04 -2.22 14.94
N PRO A 19 14.24 -1.04 15.57
CA PRO A 19 13.29 0.07 15.53
C PRO A 19 13.40 0.87 14.21
N ILE A 20 13.31 0.20 13.07
CA ILE A 20 13.64 0.77 11.75
C ILE A 20 12.68 1.90 11.36
N VAL A 21 11.38 1.66 11.52
CA VAL A 21 10.35 2.66 11.20
C VAL A 21 10.43 3.85 12.18
N TYR A 22 10.80 3.62 13.43
CA TYR A 22 11.06 4.70 14.39
C TYR A 22 12.21 5.61 13.93
N ARG A 23 13.29 5.04 13.37
CA ARG A 23 14.41 5.84 12.84
C ARG A 23 14.00 6.75 11.70
N LEU A 24 13.04 6.34 10.86
CA LEU A 24 12.46 7.22 9.82
C LEU A 24 11.91 8.51 10.39
N VAL A 25 11.28 8.45 11.57
CA VAL A 25 10.79 9.64 12.26
C VAL A 25 11.94 10.42 12.87
N LYS A 26 12.77 9.76 13.67
CA LYS A 26 13.79 10.42 14.48
C LYS A 26 14.92 11.04 13.66
N ASP A 27 15.41 10.32 12.67
CA ASP A 27 16.64 10.68 11.96
C ASP A 27 16.35 11.35 10.61
N TYR A 28 15.14 11.12 10.06
CA TYR A 28 14.76 11.59 8.72
C TYR A 28 13.55 12.53 8.73
N ASN A 29 13.00 12.93 9.88
CA ASN A 29 11.87 13.87 9.98
C ASN A 29 10.63 13.43 9.17
N LEU A 30 10.40 12.12 9.05
CA LEU A 30 9.22 11.57 8.39
C LEU A 30 8.12 11.31 9.41
N SER A 31 6.86 11.49 9.02
CA SER A 31 5.73 10.91 9.74
C SER A 31 5.21 9.70 8.98
N PHE A 32 4.52 8.81 9.67
CA PHE A 32 3.93 7.64 9.03
C PHE A 32 2.59 7.26 9.63
N ASN A 33 1.71 6.72 8.79
CA ASN A 33 0.54 5.96 9.21
C ASN A 33 0.76 4.48 8.87
N ILE A 34 0.31 3.58 9.74
CA ILE A 34 0.31 2.14 9.48
C ILE A 34 -1.04 1.78 8.84
N LEU A 35 -1.01 1.32 7.59
CA LEU A 35 -2.20 0.84 6.88
C LEU A 35 -2.41 -0.65 7.10
N LYS A 36 -1.33 -1.42 7.15
CA LYS A 36 -1.32 -2.86 7.44
C LYS A 36 0.02 -3.29 8.02
N ALA A 37 0.00 -4.23 8.96
CA ALA A 37 1.19 -4.85 9.50
C ALA A 37 0.97 -6.35 9.64
N SER A 38 1.96 -7.13 9.22
CA SER A 38 2.03 -8.57 9.48
C SER A 38 3.46 -8.91 9.88
N VAL A 39 3.62 -9.42 11.09
CA VAL A 39 4.94 -9.76 11.64
C VAL A 39 4.84 -11.16 12.23
N THR A 40 5.49 -12.13 11.59
CA THR A 40 5.58 -13.50 12.08
C THR A 40 7.00 -13.75 12.61
N PRO A 41 7.16 -14.40 13.78
CA PRO A 41 8.49 -14.79 14.26
C PRO A 41 9.22 -15.67 13.24
N ASN A 42 10.49 -15.38 13.00
CA ASN A 42 11.38 -16.11 12.07
C ASN A 42 11.01 -16.03 10.58
N GLU A 43 10.05 -15.20 10.17
CA GLU A 43 9.69 -14.98 8.76
C GLU A 43 9.98 -13.54 8.31
N GLU A 44 9.77 -13.25 7.01
CA GLU A 44 9.79 -11.88 6.52
C GLU A 44 8.62 -11.07 7.11
N GLY A 45 8.90 -9.89 7.66
CA GLY A 45 7.88 -8.95 8.12
C GLY A 45 7.34 -8.11 6.97
N LEU A 46 6.04 -7.78 7.00
CA LEU A 46 5.38 -6.91 6.02
C LEU A 46 4.78 -5.70 6.72
N LEU A 47 5.17 -4.49 6.29
CA LEU A 47 4.49 -3.26 6.69
C LEU A 47 4.02 -2.50 5.45
N VAL A 48 2.75 -2.10 5.46
CA VAL A 48 2.19 -1.15 4.50
C VAL A 48 2.03 0.18 5.22
N LEU A 49 2.79 1.17 4.79
CA LEU A 49 2.87 2.48 5.43
C LEU A 49 2.50 3.59 4.45
N GLU A 50 1.86 4.63 4.95
CA GLU A 50 1.86 5.94 4.29
C GLU A 50 2.96 6.78 4.93
N LEU A 51 4.01 7.11 4.18
CA LEU A 51 5.09 8.00 4.64
C LEU A 51 4.86 9.42 4.14
N THR A 52 4.95 10.39 5.05
CA THR A 52 4.80 11.81 4.75
C THR A 52 6.02 12.61 5.21
N GLY A 53 6.47 13.57 4.41
CA GLY A 53 7.59 14.44 4.76
C GLY A 53 8.01 15.37 3.62
N LYS A 54 9.09 16.14 3.82
CA LYS A 54 9.68 16.92 2.72
C LYS A 54 10.31 15.94 1.72
N GLU A 55 10.27 16.27 0.42
CA GLU A 55 10.84 15.38 -0.62
C GLU A 55 12.28 14.94 -0.34
N LYS A 56 13.14 15.88 0.09
CA LYS A 56 14.54 15.59 0.44
C LYS A 56 14.67 14.63 1.62
N ASP A 57 13.78 14.75 2.60
CA ASP A 57 13.74 13.91 3.80
C ASP A 57 13.23 12.51 3.45
N TYR A 58 12.19 12.45 2.60
CA TYR A 58 11.66 11.20 2.07
C TYR A 58 12.74 10.41 1.34
N GLN A 59 13.47 11.05 0.42
CA GLN A 59 14.53 10.38 -0.33
C GLN A 59 15.62 9.81 0.59
N ARG A 60 16.10 10.60 1.58
CA ARG A 60 17.09 10.11 2.55
C ARG A 60 16.58 8.92 3.38
N GLY A 61 15.30 8.92 3.75
CA GLY A 61 14.68 7.81 4.46
C GLY A 61 14.55 6.54 3.60
N ILE A 62 14.23 6.70 2.31
CA ILE A 62 14.22 5.58 1.35
C ILE A 62 15.63 5.01 1.15
N ASP A 63 16.65 5.86 1.00
CA ASP A 63 18.04 5.42 0.82
C ASP A 63 18.53 4.62 2.04
N TYR A 64 18.15 5.04 3.25
CA TYR A 64 18.41 4.30 4.50
C TYR A 64 17.78 2.90 4.49
N LEU A 65 16.52 2.78 4.11
CA LEU A 65 15.84 1.48 4.03
C LEU A 65 16.51 0.56 2.99
N ILE A 66 16.91 1.11 1.84
CA ILE A 66 17.64 0.37 0.80
C ILE A 66 19.00 -0.11 1.31
N HIS A 67 19.74 0.72 2.05
CA HIS A 67 21.02 0.33 2.67
C HIS A 67 20.87 -0.81 3.68
N LEU A 68 19.74 -0.87 4.39
CA LEU A 68 19.40 -2.00 5.26
C LEU A 68 18.93 -3.25 4.49
N LYS A 69 18.89 -3.21 3.15
CA LYS A 69 18.41 -4.28 2.27
C LYS A 69 16.93 -4.63 2.50
N ILE A 70 16.14 -3.66 2.96
CA ILE A 70 14.68 -3.79 3.02
C ILE A 70 14.13 -3.64 1.60
N LYS A 71 13.27 -4.56 1.18
CA LYS A 71 12.59 -4.45 -0.12
C LYS A 71 11.47 -3.41 0.03
N ILE A 72 11.41 -2.47 -0.91
CA ILE A 72 10.44 -1.36 -0.90
C ILE A 72 9.72 -1.33 -2.25
N GLN A 73 8.40 -1.21 -2.23
CA GLN A 73 7.60 -1.02 -3.44
C GLN A 73 6.39 -0.10 -3.19
N PRO A 74 5.91 0.62 -4.21
CA PRO A 74 4.65 1.37 -4.09
C PRO A 74 3.47 0.42 -3.89
N LEU A 75 2.56 0.75 -2.97
CA LEU A 75 1.36 -0.06 -2.72
C LEU A 75 0.48 -0.26 -3.97
N SER A 76 0.50 0.71 -4.88
CA SER A 76 -0.26 0.69 -6.13
C SER A 76 0.13 -0.44 -7.09
N LYS A 77 1.29 -1.10 -6.88
CA LYS A 77 1.70 -2.25 -7.67
C LYS A 77 1.07 -3.57 -7.20
N ASP A 78 0.66 -3.64 -5.94
CA ASP A 78 0.26 -4.90 -5.32
C ASP A 78 -1.23 -5.17 -5.51
N VAL A 79 -2.04 -4.11 -5.57
CA VAL A 79 -3.47 -4.23 -5.82
C VAL A 79 -3.74 -4.16 -7.32
N ARG A 80 -4.25 -5.26 -7.88
CA ARG A 80 -4.57 -5.39 -9.30
C ARG A 80 -6.03 -5.75 -9.49
N ARG A 81 -6.65 -5.15 -10.51
CA ARG A 81 -7.90 -5.62 -11.09
C ARG A 81 -7.60 -6.36 -12.39
N ASP A 82 -8.11 -7.58 -12.49
CA ASP A 82 -8.17 -8.36 -13.72
C ASP A 82 -9.33 -7.80 -14.56
N GLU A 83 -8.99 -7.10 -15.64
CA GLU A 83 -9.98 -6.47 -16.53
C GLU A 83 -10.76 -7.51 -17.35
N ASP A 84 -10.23 -8.72 -17.55
CA ASP A 84 -10.91 -9.78 -18.30
C ASP A 84 -12.00 -10.45 -17.45
N LYS A 85 -11.81 -10.48 -16.12
CA LYS A 85 -12.82 -10.96 -15.16
C LYS A 85 -13.78 -9.87 -14.68
N CYS A 86 -13.39 -8.61 -14.74
CA CYS A 86 -14.17 -7.50 -14.18
C CYS A 86 -15.45 -7.25 -15.00
N THR A 87 -16.60 -7.41 -14.37
CA THR A 87 -17.91 -7.12 -14.98
C THR A 87 -18.39 -5.69 -14.76
N HIS A 88 -17.60 -4.85 -14.08
CA HIS A 88 -17.98 -3.50 -13.66
C HIS A 88 -19.31 -3.42 -12.86
N CYS A 89 -19.67 -4.49 -12.12
CA CYS A 89 -20.93 -4.57 -11.35
C CYS A 89 -21.11 -3.51 -10.25
N GLY A 90 -20.04 -2.79 -9.85
CA GLY A 90 -20.13 -1.69 -8.89
C GLY A 90 -20.05 -2.08 -7.41
N LEU A 91 -20.07 -3.36 -7.04
CA LEU A 91 -19.96 -3.78 -5.62
C LEU A 91 -18.70 -3.24 -4.92
N CYS A 92 -17.59 -3.10 -5.66
CA CYS A 92 -16.36 -2.53 -5.12
C CYS A 92 -16.47 -1.02 -4.83
N VAL A 93 -17.38 -0.29 -5.49
CA VAL A 93 -17.65 1.13 -5.22
C VAL A 93 -18.30 1.28 -3.85
N GLU A 94 -19.34 0.48 -3.57
CA GLU A 94 -20.09 0.54 -2.32
C GLU A 94 -19.27 0.13 -1.10
N ILE A 95 -18.41 -0.90 -1.22
CA ILE A 95 -17.67 -1.42 -0.06
C ILE A 95 -16.39 -0.64 0.25
N CYS A 96 -15.90 0.22 -0.66
CA CYS A 96 -14.57 0.80 -0.54
C CYS A 96 -14.55 2.00 0.41
N PRO A 97 -13.90 1.91 1.58
CA PRO A 97 -13.94 2.98 2.59
C PRO A 97 -13.14 4.22 2.19
N THR A 98 -12.30 4.12 1.15
CA THR A 98 -11.42 5.20 0.69
C THR A 98 -11.82 5.74 -0.68
N GLU A 99 -12.98 5.34 -1.20
CA GLU A 99 -13.48 5.77 -2.51
C GLU A 99 -12.46 5.57 -3.65
N ALA A 100 -11.71 4.46 -3.59
CA ALA A 100 -10.73 4.12 -4.61
C ALA A 100 -11.41 3.63 -5.90
N PHE A 101 -12.68 3.24 -5.83
CA PHE A 101 -13.48 2.83 -6.99
C PHE A 101 -14.57 3.87 -7.23
N VAL A 102 -14.74 4.30 -8.49
CA VAL A 102 -15.77 5.27 -8.87
C VAL A 102 -16.50 4.77 -10.12
N LEU A 103 -17.82 4.81 -10.12
CA LEU A 103 -18.61 4.49 -11.30
C LEU A 103 -18.72 5.71 -12.22
N ASP A 104 -18.17 5.61 -13.42
CA ASP A 104 -18.47 6.56 -14.49
C ASP A 104 -19.89 6.31 -14.99
N ARG A 105 -20.78 7.28 -14.74
CA ARG A 105 -22.21 7.20 -15.13
C ARG A 105 -22.43 7.17 -16.64
N LYS A 106 -21.49 7.69 -17.44
CA LYS A 106 -21.61 7.74 -18.91
C LYS A 106 -21.24 6.40 -19.53
N THR A 107 -20.07 5.87 -19.14
CA THR A 107 -19.56 4.62 -19.72
C THR A 107 -20.06 3.37 -18.99
N ARG A 108 -20.64 3.55 -17.79
CA ARG A 108 -20.99 2.48 -16.84
C ARG A 108 -19.79 1.61 -16.43
N LYS A 109 -18.57 2.12 -16.60
CA LYS A 109 -17.35 1.48 -16.13
C LYS A 109 -17.00 1.97 -14.74
N VAL A 110 -16.39 1.08 -13.98
CA VAL A 110 -15.79 1.42 -12.69
C VAL A 110 -14.34 1.79 -12.93
N ASP A 111 -13.92 2.98 -12.52
CA ASP A 111 -12.53 3.41 -12.49
C ASP A 111 -11.89 3.00 -11.16
N PHE A 112 -10.58 2.67 -11.18
CA PHE A 112 -9.82 2.29 -9.99
C PHE A 112 -8.61 3.21 -9.76
N TYR A 113 -8.73 4.08 -8.77
CA TYR A 113 -7.70 5.02 -8.32
C TYR A 113 -6.77 4.35 -7.29
N LYS A 114 -5.69 3.76 -7.80
CA LYS A 114 -4.73 2.97 -7.01
C LYS A 114 -4.05 3.77 -5.88
N ASP A 115 -3.89 5.07 -6.07
CA ASP A 115 -3.34 6.01 -5.09
C ASP A 115 -4.23 6.17 -3.85
N LYS A 116 -5.55 6.04 -3.99
CA LYS A 116 -6.50 6.06 -2.87
C LYS A 116 -6.56 4.74 -2.11
N CYS A 117 -6.21 3.63 -2.76
CA CYS A 117 -6.26 2.31 -2.14
C CYS A 117 -5.38 2.22 -0.89
N ILE A 118 -5.84 1.49 0.13
CA ILE A 118 -5.10 1.16 1.36
C ILE A 118 -4.89 -0.34 1.54
N ALA A 119 -5.18 -1.14 0.51
CA ALA A 119 -5.08 -2.60 0.52
C ALA A 119 -5.79 -3.30 1.70
N CYS A 120 -7.01 -2.85 2.03
CA CYS A 120 -7.84 -3.46 3.08
C CYS A 120 -8.55 -4.75 2.66
N GLU A 121 -8.42 -5.17 1.39
CA GLU A 121 -8.93 -6.43 0.83
C GLU A 121 -10.46 -6.60 0.79
N LEU A 122 -11.25 -5.60 1.21
CA LEU A 122 -12.72 -5.66 1.14
C LEU A 122 -13.22 -5.89 -0.29
N CYS A 123 -12.59 -5.24 -1.26
CA CYS A 123 -12.91 -5.41 -2.68
C CYS A 123 -12.59 -6.81 -3.21
N ILE A 124 -11.64 -7.53 -2.61
CA ILE A 124 -11.33 -8.93 -2.96
C ILE A 124 -12.43 -9.85 -2.44
N LYS A 125 -12.82 -9.65 -1.17
CA LYS A 125 -13.84 -10.48 -0.51
C LYS A 125 -15.21 -10.36 -1.16
N ILE A 126 -15.61 -9.16 -1.58
CA ILE A 126 -16.95 -8.93 -2.14
C ILE A 126 -17.07 -9.29 -3.62
N CYS A 127 -15.96 -9.36 -4.37
CA CYS A 127 -15.99 -9.45 -5.83
C CYS A 127 -16.44 -10.84 -6.32
N PRO A 128 -17.67 -11.00 -6.86
CA PRO A 128 -18.15 -12.31 -7.30
C PRO A 128 -17.31 -12.95 -8.41
N PRO A 129 -16.84 -12.22 -9.45
CA PRO A 129 -15.98 -12.80 -10.47
C PRO A 129 -14.53 -12.97 -10.02
N ARG A 130 -14.18 -12.60 -8.78
CA ARG A 130 -12.82 -12.66 -8.22
C ARG A 130 -11.80 -11.92 -9.11
N ALA A 131 -12.19 -10.74 -9.59
CA ALA A 131 -11.36 -9.90 -10.44
C ALA A 131 -10.34 -9.05 -9.66
N MET A 132 -10.42 -8.97 -8.33
CA MET A 132 -9.48 -8.19 -7.52
C MET A 132 -8.43 -9.11 -6.88
N GLU A 133 -7.16 -8.73 -6.99
CA GLU A 133 -6.02 -9.49 -6.52
C GLU A 133 -5.06 -8.60 -5.71
N LEU A 134 -4.37 -9.20 -4.74
CA LEU A 134 -3.33 -8.56 -3.95
C LEU A 134 -2.07 -9.43 -3.97
N HIS A 135 -1.01 -8.89 -4.57
CA HIS A 135 0.27 -9.57 -4.78
C HIS A 135 1.34 -8.89 -3.95
N PHE A 136 1.65 -9.47 -2.80
CA PHE A 136 2.73 -9.02 -1.93
C PHE A 136 4.06 -9.62 -2.41
#